data_AF-A0A661P377-F1
#
_entry.id   AF-A0A661P377-F1
#
_cell.length_a   1.000
_cell.length_b   1.000
_cell.length_c   1.000
_cell.angle_alpha   90.00
_cell.angle_beta   90.00
_cell.angle_gamma   90.00
#
_symmetry.space_group_name_H-M   'P 1'
#
loop_
_entity.id
_entity.type
_entity.pdbx_description
1 polymer ?
#
loop_
_entity_poly.entity_id
_entity_poly.type
_entity_poly.pdbx_seq_one_letter_code
_entity_poly.pdbx_strand_id
1 'polypeptide(L)'
;MQRFCDGSGTCQPGATSSCSPYACDQNGTVCLTSCTGTSDCEGTNICISTVCQPPLPDGDPCTTDAHCNSGICQDDDGVCCNVDCLGQCESCLTGDTGGTTGTCAAVTAGTDPAVECAAATGPCGPDGTGCNGSPTDPHCNGAPCDCDEQ
;
A
#
# COMPACT_ATOMS: atom_id res chain seq x y z
N MET A 1 -2.67 26.48 23.32
CA MET A 1 -3.02 26.20 24.74
C MET A 1 -3.63 27.43 25.44
N GLN A 2 -4.94 27.66 25.33
CA GLN A 2 -5.59 28.77 26.04
C GLN A 2 -5.99 28.32 27.46
N ARG A 3 -5.41 28.96 28.48
CA ARG A 3 -5.71 28.69 29.89
C ARG A 3 -6.93 29.49 30.28
N PHE A 4 -7.98 28.83 30.76
CA PHE A 4 -9.12 29.51 31.36
C PHE A 4 -8.89 29.57 32.87
N CYS A 5 -8.78 30.78 33.43
CA CYS A 5 -8.77 30.98 34.86
C CYS A 5 -10.21 31.09 35.34
N ASP A 6 -10.60 30.30 36.33
CA ASP A 6 -11.96 30.23 36.88
C ASP A 6 -12.36 31.44 37.74
N GLY A 7 -11.55 32.50 37.75
CA GLY A 7 -11.74 33.68 38.59
C GLY A 7 -11.45 33.46 40.09
N SER A 8 -11.13 32.23 40.52
CA SER A 8 -10.77 31.88 41.91
C SER A 8 -9.26 31.73 42.13
N GLY A 9 -8.47 31.89 41.06
CA GLY A 9 -7.01 31.72 41.07
C GLY A 9 -6.56 30.33 40.61
N THR A 10 -7.48 29.47 40.18
CA THR A 10 -7.16 28.14 39.67
C THR A 10 -7.14 28.16 38.14
N CYS A 11 -5.99 27.81 37.56
CA CYS A 11 -5.89 27.60 36.12
C CYS A 11 -6.44 26.19 35.82
N GLN A 12 -7.61 26.10 35.19
CA GLN A 12 -8.10 24.82 34.69
C GLN A 12 -7.36 24.53 33.36
N PRO A 13 -6.93 23.28 33.10
CA PRO A 13 -6.54 22.87 31.76
C PRO A 13 -7.72 23.20 30.84
N GLY A 14 -7.52 24.08 29.86
CA GLY A 14 -8.54 24.34 28.85
C GLY A 14 -8.90 23.02 28.16
N ALA A 15 -10.17 22.84 27.78
CA ALA A 15 -10.58 21.68 27.01
C ALA A 15 -9.68 21.56 25.77
N THR A 16 -8.91 20.48 25.69
CA THR A 16 -8.12 20.17 24.50
C THR A 16 -9.10 19.63 23.46
N SER A 17 -9.53 20.47 22.53
CA SER A 17 -10.20 19.98 21.32
C SER A 17 -9.22 19.11 20.56
N SER A 18 -9.56 17.84 20.32
CA SER A 18 -8.78 17.00 19.42
C SER A 18 -9.01 17.49 17.99
N CYS A 19 -7.94 17.56 17.22
CA CYS A 19 -7.98 17.91 15.79
C CYS A 19 -8.18 16.68 14.90
N SER A 20 -8.35 15.48 15.49
CA SER A 20 -8.48 14.21 14.76
C SER A 20 -9.51 14.31 13.63
N PRO A 21 -9.17 13.86 12.40
CA PRO A 21 -7.98 13.07 12.05
C PRO A 21 -6.72 13.90 11.76
N TYR A 22 -6.79 15.23 11.82
CA TYR A 22 -5.70 16.14 11.49
C TYR A 22 -4.89 16.55 12.72
N ALA A 23 -3.62 16.87 12.53
CA ALA A 23 -2.78 17.47 13.55
C ALA A 23 -3.10 18.97 13.71
N CYS A 24 -2.61 19.56 14.80
CA CYS A 24 -2.62 21.02 14.93
C CYS A 24 -1.60 21.65 13.98
N ASP A 25 -1.84 22.91 13.62
CA ASP A 25 -0.84 23.77 12.99
C ASP A 25 0.42 23.89 13.87
N GLN A 26 1.50 24.42 13.30
CA GLN A 26 2.79 24.54 13.99
C GLN A 26 2.72 25.34 15.31
N ASN A 27 1.72 26.23 15.45
CA ASN A 27 1.47 27.01 16.67
C ASN A 27 0.60 26.28 17.70
N GLY A 28 0.01 25.13 17.36
CA GLY A 28 -0.86 24.37 18.27
C GLY A 28 -2.16 25.10 18.60
N THR A 29 -2.68 25.90 17.67
CA THR A 29 -3.83 26.79 17.88
C THR A 29 -4.97 26.55 16.93
N VAL A 30 -4.70 26.01 15.74
CA VAL A 30 -5.69 25.74 14.69
C VAL A 30 -5.52 24.29 14.24
N CYS A 31 -6.62 23.58 14.00
CA CYS A 31 -6.56 22.26 13.39
C CYS A 31 -6.28 22.40 11.90
N LEU A 32 -5.38 21.57 11.37
CA LEU A 32 -5.21 21.45 9.93
C LEU A 32 -6.50 20.90 9.31
N THR A 33 -6.74 21.24 8.05
CA THR A 33 -7.90 20.76 7.28
C THR A 33 -7.49 20.00 6.02
N SER A 34 -6.19 19.92 5.77
CA SER A 34 -5.54 19.19 4.70
C SER A 34 -4.15 18.78 5.18
N CYS A 35 -3.59 17.74 4.59
CA CYS A 35 -2.24 17.30 4.86
C CYS A 35 -1.37 17.35 3.60
N THR A 36 -0.06 17.46 3.79
CA THR A 36 0.95 17.20 2.75
C THR A 36 1.88 16.05 3.15
N GLY A 37 1.84 15.63 4.42
CA GLY A 37 2.49 14.41 4.89
C GLY A 37 1.83 13.85 6.15
N THR A 38 2.26 12.65 6.55
CA THR A 38 1.73 11.92 7.71
C THR A 38 1.89 12.69 9.03
N SER A 39 2.88 13.59 9.14
CA SER A 39 3.04 14.45 10.33
C SER A 39 1.88 15.43 10.55
N ASP A 40 1.10 15.69 9.50
CA ASP A 40 -0.07 16.58 9.56
C ASP A 40 -1.33 15.82 10.01
N CYS A 41 -1.21 14.53 10.28
CA CYS A 41 -2.28 13.65 10.70
C CYS A 41 -2.09 13.22 12.16
N GLU A 42 -3.18 13.12 12.89
CA GLU A 42 -3.17 12.76 14.31
C GLU A 42 -3.34 11.24 14.48
N GLY A 43 -2.64 10.68 15.47
CA GLY A 43 -2.70 9.26 15.78
C GLY A 43 -2.03 8.38 14.73
N THR A 44 -2.74 7.37 14.24
CA THR A 44 -2.27 6.42 13.22
C THR A 44 -2.75 6.78 11.81
N ASN A 45 -3.37 7.95 11.63
CA ASN A 45 -3.81 8.42 10.33
C ASN A 45 -2.60 8.81 9.47
N ILE A 46 -2.74 8.64 8.16
CA ILE A 46 -1.75 8.96 7.15
C ILE A 46 -2.33 9.95 6.14
N CYS A 47 -1.46 10.66 5.44
CA CYS A 47 -1.89 11.60 4.43
C CYS A 47 -2.05 10.90 3.07
N ILE A 48 -3.29 10.75 2.61
CA ILE A 48 -3.60 10.22 1.27
C ILE A 48 -4.34 11.31 0.50
N SER A 49 -3.78 11.75 -0.63
CA SER A 49 -4.42 12.74 -1.52
C SER A 49 -4.91 14.01 -0.79
N THR A 50 -4.09 14.52 0.14
CA THR A 50 -4.35 15.70 1.01
C THR A 50 -5.37 15.51 2.14
N VAL A 51 -5.85 14.28 2.35
CA VAL A 51 -6.79 13.93 3.42
C VAL A 51 -6.10 13.04 4.45
N CYS A 52 -6.24 13.39 5.74
CA CYS A 52 -5.83 12.51 6.82
C CYS A 52 -6.88 11.41 7.02
N GLN A 53 -6.49 10.17 6.79
CA GLN A 53 -7.35 9.01 6.95
C GLN A 53 -6.57 7.80 7.45
N PRO A 54 -7.23 6.75 7.97
CA PRO A 54 -6.55 5.51 8.32
C PRO A 54 -5.84 4.89 7.11
N PRO A 55 -4.77 4.09 7.33
CA PRO A 55 -4.19 3.25 6.29
C PRO A 55 -5.24 2.38 5.60
N LEU A 56 -5.08 2.20 4.30
CA LEU A 56 -6.00 1.48 3.44
C LEU A 56 -5.96 -0.02 3.73
N PRO A 57 -7.11 -0.71 3.71
CA PRO A 57 -7.16 -2.16 3.77
C PRO A 57 -6.55 -2.81 2.53
N ASP A 58 -6.26 -4.10 2.63
CA ASP A 58 -5.78 -4.91 1.50
C ASP A 58 -6.78 -4.86 0.34
N GLY A 59 -6.27 -4.63 -0.86
CA GLY A 59 -7.00 -4.57 -2.12
C GLY A 59 -7.44 -3.18 -2.56
N ASP A 60 -7.29 -2.17 -1.71
CA ASP A 60 -7.52 -0.78 -2.08
C ASP A 60 -6.34 -0.23 -2.92
N PRO A 61 -6.62 0.72 -3.83
CA PRO A 61 -5.59 1.31 -4.67
C PRO A 61 -4.61 2.15 -3.87
N CYS A 62 -3.32 1.98 -4.13
CA CYS A 62 -2.24 2.66 -3.43
C CYS A 62 -1.19 3.18 -4.43
N THR A 63 -0.30 4.04 -3.93
CA THR A 63 0.82 4.57 -4.72
C THR A 63 2.14 4.55 -3.94
N THR A 64 2.08 4.21 -2.65
CA THR A 64 3.23 4.07 -1.76
C THR A 64 2.87 3.06 -0.69
N ASP A 65 3.85 2.32 -0.19
CA ASP A 65 3.72 1.38 0.92
C ASP A 65 3.03 1.96 2.16
N ALA A 66 3.33 3.23 2.44
CA ALA A 66 2.77 3.95 3.58
C ALA A 66 1.25 4.11 3.50
N HIS A 67 0.63 3.95 2.33
CA HIS A 67 -0.83 3.99 2.18
C HIS A 67 -1.50 2.76 2.77
N CYS A 68 -0.82 1.62 2.83
CA CYS A 68 -1.43 0.33 3.13
C CYS A 68 -1.29 -0.04 4.60
N ASN A 69 -2.31 -0.65 5.18
CA ASN A 69 -2.25 -1.17 6.55
C ASN A 69 -1.21 -2.29 6.69
N SER A 70 -0.99 -3.07 5.63
CA SER A 70 0.10 -4.04 5.52
C SER A 70 1.48 -3.39 5.42
N GLY A 71 1.55 -2.12 5.03
CA GLY A 71 2.78 -1.43 4.66
C GLY A 71 3.35 -1.87 3.31
N ILE A 72 2.51 -2.46 2.45
CA ILE A 72 2.93 -3.05 1.17
C ILE A 72 1.96 -2.59 0.09
N CYS A 73 2.46 -1.72 -0.78
CA CYS A 73 1.80 -1.33 -2.00
C CYS A 73 2.53 -2.01 -3.15
N GLN A 74 1.91 -3.01 -3.77
CA GLN A 74 2.58 -3.68 -4.89
C GLN A 74 2.61 -2.72 -6.07
N ASP A 75 3.80 -2.21 -6.40
CA ASP A 75 3.99 -1.15 -7.39
C ASP A 75 3.47 -1.58 -8.79
N ASP A 76 3.62 -2.87 -9.13
CA ASP A 76 3.16 -3.43 -10.41
C ASP A 76 1.63 -3.57 -10.50
N ASP A 77 0.97 -3.83 -9.36
CA ASP A 77 -0.49 -4.00 -9.29
C ASP A 77 -1.23 -2.69 -8.93
N GLY A 78 -0.54 -1.75 -8.26
CA GLY A 78 -1.10 -0.51 -7.73
C GLY A 78 -2.12 -0.71 -6.60
N VAL A 79 -2.07 -1.83 -5.87
CA VAL A 79 -3.00 -2.13 -4.76
C VAL A 79 -2.28 -2.58 -3.49
N CYS A 80 -2.94 -2.37 -2.35
CA CYS A 80 -2.45 -2.81 -1.06
C CYS A 80 -2.47 -4.35 -0.96
N CYS A 81 -1.33 -4.96 -0.72
CA CYS A 81 -1.21 -6.41 -0.61
C CYS A 81 -1.10 -6.86 0.85
N ASN A 82 -1.66 -8.01 1.18
CA ASN A 82 -1.53 -8.61 2.52
C ASN A 82 -0.08 -9.03 2.85
N VAL A 83 0.71 -9.36 1.83
CA VAL A 83 2.14 -9.71 1.88
C VAL A 83 2.82 -9.25 0.59
N ASP A 84 4.14 -9.12 0.62
CA ASP A 84 4.95 -8.79 -0.54
C ASP A 84 4.97 -9.99 -1.51
N CYS A 85 4.57 -9.75 -2.76
CA CYS A 85 4.57 -10.76 -3.81
C CYS A 85 5.98 -10.92 -4.38
N LEU A 86 6.83 -11.62 -3.63
CA LEU A 86 8.23 -11.85 -4.02
C LEU A 86 8.39 -12.89 -5.14
N GLY A 87 7.34 -13.63 -5.48
CA GLY A 87 7.34 -14.57 -6.59
C GLY A 87 7.19 -13.88 -7.94
N GLN A 88 7.96 -14.33 -8.94
CA GLN A 88 7.97 -13.81 -10.32
C GLN A 88 6.63 -13.96 -11.09
N CYS A 89 5.62 -14.57 -10.47
CA CYS A 89 4.31 -14.86 -11.06
C CYS A 89 3.23 -14.72 -9.99
N GLU A 90 3.37 -13.74 -9.11
CA GLU A 90 2.42 -13.44 -8.05
C GLU A 90 1.84 -12.05 -8.25
N SER A 91 0.58 -11.88 -7.89
CA SER A 91 -0.13 -10.60 -7.95
C SER A 91 -1.16 -10.56 -6.83
N CYS A 92 -1.57 -9.36 -6.45
CA CYS A 92 -2.70 -9.11 -5.58
C CYS A 92 -3.96 -8.73 -6.33
N LEU A 93 -3.96 -8.70 -7.67
CA LEU A 93 -5.15 -8.40 -8.45
C LEU A 93 -5.99 -9.66 -8.68
N THR A 94 -7.29 -9.54 -8.41
CA THR A 94 -8.26 -10.60 -8.78
C THR A 94 -8.23 -10.88 -10.29
N GLY A 95 -7.96 -9.85 -11.11
CA GLY A 95 -7.87 -9.99 -12.57
C GLY A 95 -6.76 -10.95 -13.00
N ASP A 96 -5.70 -11.03 -12.22
CA ASP A 96 -4.49 -11.77 -12.56
C ASP A 96 -4.52 -13.15 -11.91
N THR A 97 -4.94 -13.23 -10.66
CA THR A 97 -4.90 -14.48 -9.87
C THR A 97 -6.20 -15.28 -9.90
N GLY A 98 -7.33 -14.66 -10.27
CA GLY A 98 -8.67 -15.20 -10.03
C GLY A 98 -9.06 -15.30 -8.55
N GLY A 99 -8.21 -14.80 -7.64
CA GLY A 99 -8.40 -14.77 -6.20
C GLY A 99 -9.16 -13.53 -5.71
N THR A 100 -8.88 -13.07 -4.49
CA THR A 100 -9.43 -11.83 -3.94
C THR A 100 -8.39 -10.71 -4.03
N THR A 101 -8.82 -9.52 -4.46
CA THR A 101 -7.92 -8.38 -4.58
C THR A 101 -7.31 -8.05 -3.21
N GLY A 102 -6.00 -7.83 -3.17
CA GLY A 102 -5.22 -7.60 -1.95
C GLY A 102 -4.64 -8.85 -1.32
N THR A 103 -4.91 -10.05 -1.85
CA THR A 103 -4.26 -11.28 -1.42
C THR A 103 -3.24 -11.71 -2.45
N CYS A 104 -1.96 -11.72 -2.06
CA CYS A 104 -0.90 -12.21 -2.90
C CYS A 104 -1.13 -13.69 -3.24
N ALA A 105 -1.24 -13.99 -4.53
CA ALA A 105 -1.44 -15.34 -5.04
C ALA A 105 -0.78 -15.48 -6.41
N ALA A 106 -0.58 -16.73 -6.84
CA ALA A 106 -0.06 -17.00 -8.17
C ALA A 106 -1.02 -16.48 -9.26
N VAL A 107 -0.46 -15.85 -10.29
CA VAL A 107 -1.20 -15.45 -11.49
C VAL A 107 -1.79 -16.68 -12.20
N THR A 108 -2.87 -16.46 -12.93
CA THR A 108 -3.58 -17.50 -13.64
C THR A 108 -2.69 -18.11 -14.72
N ALA A 109 -2.75 -19.43 -14.87
CA ALA A 109 -1.97 -20.16 -15.87
C ALA A 109 -2.17 -19.59 -17.28
N GLY A 110 -1.07 -19.33 -18.00
CA GLY A 110 -1.14 -18.83 -19.38
C GLY A 110 -1.45 -17.34 -19.50
N THR A 111 -1.30 -16.56 -18.43
CA THR A 111 -1.35 -15.09 -18.47
C THR A 111 -0.03 -14.51 -17.98
N ASP A 112 0.36 -13.37 -18.56
CA ASP A 112 1.54 -12.57 -18.18
C ASP A 112 1.11 -11.09 -18.04
N PRO A 113 0.33 -10.74 -16.99
CA PRO A 113 -0.37 -9.45 -16.94
C PRO A 113 0.55 -8.24 -16.79
N ALA A 114 1.64 -8.37 -16.05
CA ALA A 114 2.63 -7.33 -15.88
C ALA A 114 3.85 -7.48 -16.82
N VAL A 115 3.72 -8.40 -17.79
CA VAL A 115 4.61 -8.55 -18.96
C VAL A 115 6.06 -8.79 -18.53
N GLU A 116 6.23 -9.51 -17.43
CA GLU A 116 7.53 -9.89 -16.89
C GLU A 116 8.23 -10.92 -17.78
N CYS A 117 7.48 -11.70 -18.56
CA CYS A 117 8.04 -12.71 -19.44
C CYS A 117 8.42 -12.15 -20.83
N ALA A 118 9.02 -10.96 -20.86
CA ALA A 118 9.43 -10.30 -22.09
C ALA A 118 10.49 -11.12 -22.86
N ALA A 119 10.04 -11.78 -23.93
CA ALA A 119 10.89 -12.35 -24.98
C ALA A 119 11.90 -13.43 -24.54
N ALA A 120 11.50 -14.35 -23.66
CA ALA A 120 12.30 -15.55 -23.50
C ALA A 120 12.22 -16.39 -24.79
N THR A 121 13.39 -16.59 -25.42
CA THR A 121 13.64 -17.69 -26.37
C THR A 121 13.69 -19.05 -25.65
N GLY A 122 13.25 -19.08 -24.40
CA GLY A 122 13.16 -20.22 -23.51
C GLY A 122 11.71 -20.70 -23.32
N PRO A 123 11.52 -21.72 -22.48
CA PRO A 123 10.24 -22.40 -22.28
C PRO A 123 9.08 -21.50 -21.80
N CYS A 124 9.36 -20.33 -21.24
CA CYS A 124 8.39 -19.26 -20.95
C CYS A 124 8.23 -18.33 -22.16
N GLY A 125 7.59 -18.79 -23.23
CA GLY A 125 7.28 -17.93 -24.38
C GLY A 125 6.41 -16.72 -24.00
N PRO A 126 6.30 -15.71 -24.89
CA PRO A 126 5.58 -14.44 -24.65
C PRO A 126 4.07 -14.60 -24.40
N ASP A 127 3.55 -15.82 -24.51
CA ASP A 127 2.14 -16.16 -24.34
C ASP A 127 1.84 -16.68 -22.91
N GLY A 128 2.80 -16.56 -21.97
CA GLY A 128 2.67 -17.10 -20.61
C GLY A 128 2.62 -18.64 -20.55
N THR A 129 2.91 -19.33 -21.66
CA THR A 129 2.76 -20.80 -21.78
C THR A 129 3.77 -21.61 -20.94
N GLY A 130 4.84 -20.97 -20.46
CA GLY A 130 5.77 -21.57 -19.50
C GLY A 130 5.54 -21.19 -18.04
N CYS A 131 4.59 -20.29 -17.76
CA CYS A 131 4.15 -19.95 -16.41
C CYS A 131 2.73 -20.52 -16.24
N ASN A 132 2.64 -21.78 -15.80
CA ASN A 132 1.34 -22.44 -15.60
C ASN A 132 0.64 -22.05 -14.28
N GLY A 133 1.01 -20.91 -13.67
CA GLY A 133 0.50 -20.47 -12.38
C GLY A 133 0.83 -21.41 -11.21
N SER A 134 1.70 -22.41 -11.41
CA SER A 134 2.12 -23.32 -10.35
C SER A 134 3.41 -22.82 -9.70
N PRO A 135 3.48 -22.73 -8.35
CA PRO A 135 4.72 -22.45 -7.64
C PRO A 135 5.78 -23.56 -7.84
N THR A 136 5.42 -24.69 -8.47
CA THR A 136 6.32 -25.80 -8.79
C THR A 136 6.73 -25.86 -10.25
N ASP A 137 6.30 -24.92 -11.10
CA ASP A 137 6.78 -24.86 -12.49
C ASP A 137 8.30 -24.62 -12.48
N PRO A 138 9.13 -25.41 -13.19
CA PRO A 138 10.56 -25.14 -13.31
C PRO A 138 10.91 -23.72 -13.76
N HIS A 139 9.98 -23.01 -14.41
CA HIS A 139 10.14 -21.62 -14.85
C HIS A 139 9.65 -20.59 -13.83
N CYS A 140 8.90 -21.00 -12.79
CA CYS A 140 8.53 -20.18 -11.64
C CYS A 140 9.33 -20.54 -10.36
N ASN A 141 9.97 -21.71 -10.31
CA ASN A 141 10.59 -22.29 -9.13
C ASN A 141 12.12 -22.05 -9.09
N GLY A 142 12.50 -20.76 -8.99
CA GLY A 142 13.85 -20.34 -8.63
C GLY A 142 14.93 -20.49 -9.72
N ALA A 143 14.57 -20.85 -10.96
CA ALA A 143 15.38 -20.46 -12.12
C ALA A 143 14.92 -19.05 -12.51
N PRO A 144 15.83 -18.08 -12.66
CA PRO A 144 15.42 -16.70 -12.81
C PRO A 144 14.80 -16.55 -14.21
N CYS A 145 13.58 -16.02 -14.24
CA CYS A 145 13.16 -15.16 -15.35
C CYS A 145 13.96 -13.87 -15.18
N ASP A 146 15.28 -13.97 -15.42
CA ASP A 146 16.18 -12.83 -15.32
C ASP A 146 15.95 -11.94 -16.54
N CYS A 147 15.14 -10.91 -16.36
CA CYS A 147 15.09 -9.78 -17.29
C CYS A 147 16.03 -8.64 -16.85
N ASP A 148 16.90 -8.86 -15.85
CA ASP A 148 17.75 -7.80 -15.31
C ASP A 148 19.18 -8.28 -15.00
N GLU A 149 19.91 -8.80 -16.00
CA GLU A 149 21.34 -8.50 -16.21
C GLU A 149 21.76 -8.77 -17.68
N GLN A 150 21.85 -7.70 -18.48
CA GLN A 150 22.95 -7.50 -19.43
C GLN A 150 23.51 -6.09 -19.30
#